data_AF-A0ABD3E3U7-F1
#
_entry.id   AF-A0ABD3E3U7-F1
#
_cell.length_a   1.000
_cell.length_b   1.000
_cell.length_c   1.000
_cell.angle_alpha   90.00
_cell.angle_beta   90.00
_cell.angle_gamma   90.00
#
_symmetry.space_group_name_H-M   'P 1'
#
loop_
_entity.id
_entity.type
_entity.pdbx_description
1 polymer ?
#
loop_
_entity_poly.entity_id
_entity_poly.type
_entity_poly.pdbx_seq_one_letter_code
_entity_poly.pdbx_strand_id
1 'polypeptide(L)'
;MTALVDTNLRQELSLGTLRRSLLLSWRKPVHNQVKQSEQNVLKTIEKRSLLPRMIYSSIYSASSSVKANIEANASMADPKISLELKILLARYAKILEFPFQDAIEHVFRVSSGQTPFEASSPDIIDWMNFAVFLNAWNLNSHEVRSSDKFNTTTWNLVNTLLSKYIMETIKSAGPTSSSPGNNLPFLVQLVTEPLAWHALFIQSCVRSLHPSGKKKKKGGPVEHSNSHLSREIQVSVESLSGTLEVVTKWLKEQLNKHDDVIVPIFSSIQSKKKCSGPGQVFNMLESSVSEMKGVEVGDRIPEALQSWSPDDVVRKFVTGQGSLLLECLKIFELKFKSLQALRL
;
A
#
# COMPACT_ATOMS: atom_id res chain seq x y z
N MET A 1 47.34 -43.79 37.59
CA MET A 1 46.80 -42.44 37.86
C MET A 1 47.03 -41.46 36.68
N THR A 2 47.21 -41.96 35.45
CA THR A 2 47.53 -41.14 34.25
C THR A 2 46.49 -41.23 33.12
N ALA A 3 45.49 -42.12 33.22
CA ALA A 3 44.45 -42.28 32.20
C ALA A 3 43.18 -41.44 32.44
N LEU A 4 43.00 -40.87 33.64
CA LEU A 4 41.80 -40.11 34.02
C LEU A 4 41.94 -38.59 33.83
N VAL A 5 43.16 -38.09 33.67
CA VAL A 5 43.42 -36.66 33.43
C VAL A 5 43.29 -36.32 31.94
N ASP A 6 43.62 -37.26 31.05
CA ASP A 6 43.63 -37.05 29.60
C ASP A 6 42.22 -37.08 28.97
N THR A 7 41.25 -37.75 29.61
CA THR A 7 39.84 -37.77 29.20
C THR A 7 39.10 -36.49 29.57
N ASN A 8 39.42 -35.88 30.72
CA ASN A 8 38.79 -34.63 31.16
C ASN A 8 39.27 -33.42 30.32
N LEU A 9 40.56 -33.35 29.99
CA LEU A 9 41.11 -32.30 29.11
C LEU A 9 40.53 -32.38 27.67
N ARG A 10 40.30 -33.58 27.14
CA ARG A 10 39.66 -33.76 25.82
C ARG A 10 38.17 -33.40 25.81
N GLN A 11 37.45 -33.61 26.91
CA GLN A 11 36.05 -33.20 27.02
C GLN A 11 35.88 -31.67 27.13
N GLU A 12 36.74 -30.97 27.86
CA GLU A 12 36.68 -29.50 27.94
C GLU A 12 37.09 -28.81 26.63
N LEU A 13 38.10 -29.33 25.92
CA LEU A 13 38.47 -28.83 24.58
C LEU A 13 37.35 -29.05 23.55
N SER A 14 36.62 -30.15 23.65
CA SER A 14 35.44 -30.45 22.80
C SER A 14 34.27 -29.51 23.08
N LEU A 15 33.94 -29.29 24.36
CA LEU A 15 32.87 -28.37 24.79
C LEU A 15 33.19 -26.91 24.45
N GLY A 16 34.45 -26.47 24.61
CA GLY A 16 34.90 -25.13 24.23
C GLY A 16 34.81 -24.87 22.72
N THR A 17 35.05 -25.90 21.90
CA THR A 17 34.96 -25.83 20.44
C THR A 17 33.52 -25.83 19.96
N LEU A 18 32.64 -26.63 20.58
CA LEU A 18 31.20 -26.63 20.31
C LEU A 18 30.51 -25.32 20.73
N ARG A 19 30.93 -24.71 21.85
CA ARG A 19 30.38 -23.43 22.30
C ARG A 19 30.82 -22.27 21.39
N ARG A 20 32.06 -22.29 20.88
CA ARG A 20 32.53 -21.32 19.86
C ARG A 20 31.87 -21.53 18.51
N SER A 21 31.66 -22.78 18.06
CA SER A 21 30.97 -23.05 16.80
C SER A 21 29.49 -22.65 16.85
N LEU A 22 28.81 -22.88 17.99
CA LEU A 22 27.45 -22.39 18.22
C LEU A 22 27.38 -20.85 18.28
N LEU A 23 28.28 -20.18 19.00
CA LEU A 23 28.33 -18.72 19.04
C LEU A 23 28.64 -18.08 17.68
N LEU A 24 29.53 -18.68 16.88
CA LEU A 24 29.82 -18.25 15.51
C LEU A 24 28.67 -18.57 14.54
N SER A 25 27.99 -19.70 14.75
CA SER A 25 26.79 -20.13 14.01
C SER A 25 25.59 -19.24 14.30
N TRP A 26 25.47 -18.65 15.50
CA TRP A 26 24.41 -17.71 15.85
C TRP A 26 24.74 -16.26 15.47
N ARG A 27 26.02 -15.84 15.49
CA ARG A 27 26.41 -14.47 15.06
C ARG A 27 26.26 -14.23 13.56
N LYS A 28 26.55 -15.22 12.71
CA LYS A 28 26.44 -15.10 11.25
C LYS A 28 25.01 -14.80 10.74
N PRO A 29 23.95 -15.53 11.16
CA PRO A 29 22.59 -15.24 10.73
C PRO A 29 22.07 -13.89 11.26
N VAL A 30 22.41 -13.51 12.50
CA VAL A 30 22.01 -12.21 13.06
C VAL A 30 22.68 -11.04 12.33
N HIS A 31 23.97 -11.15 11.99
CA HIS A 31 24.67 -10.10 11.25
C HIS A 31 24.17 -9.91 9.82
N ASN A 32 23.82 -11.01 9.14
CA ASN A 32 23.21 -10.94 7.80
C ASN A 32 21.80 -10.36 7.83
N GLN A 33 20.99 -10.69 8.86
CA GLN A 33 19.67 -10.09 9.06
C GLN A 33 19.74 -8.59 9.36
N VAL A 34 20.71 -8.14 10.17
CA VAL A 34 20.92 -6.72 10.44
C VAL A 34 21.32 -5.97 9.17
N LYS A 35 22.27 -6.49 8.38
CA LYS A 35 22.67 -5.88 7.10
C LYS A 35 21.53 -5.79 6.10
N GLN A 36 20.70 -6.83 6.00
CA GLN A 36 19.53 -6.83 5.13
C GLN A 36 18.48 -5.82 5.61
N SER A 37 18.27 -5.71 6.93
CA SER A 37 17.39 -4.70 7.51
C SER A 37 17.86 -3.28 7.23
N GLU A 38 19.17 -3.01 7.40
CA GLU A 38 19.78 -1.71 7.08
C GLU A 38 19.61 -1.35 5.60
N GLN A 39 19.85 -2.29 4.69
CA GLN A 39 19.63 -2.09 3.25
C GLN A 39 18.18 -1.77 2.93
N ASN A 40 17.22 -2.46 3.57
CA ASN A 40 15.79 -2.20 3.39
C ASN A 40 15.39 -0.81 3.90
N VAL A 41 15.97 -0.36 5.03
CA VAL A 41 15.75 0.99 5.55
C VAL A 41 16.29 2.03 4.58
N LEU A 42 17.51 1.84 4.06
CA LEU A 42 18.10 2.76 3.07
C LEU A 42 17.27 2.86 1.80
N LYS A 43 16.82 1.72 1.26
CA LYS A 43 15.89 1.67 0.11
C LYS A 43 14.60 2.43 0.40
N THR A 44 14.04 2.27 1.61
CA THR A 44 12.82 2.96 2.03
C THR A 44 13.02 4.48 2.11
N ILE A 45 14.14 4.93 2.68
CA ILE A 45 14.49 6.35 2.78
C ILE A 45 14.69 6.94 1.38
N GLU A 46 15.47 6.26 0.54
CA GLU A 46 15.73 6.68 -0.83
C GLU A 46 14.41 6.80 -1.60
N LYS A 47 13.57 5.76 -1.59
CA LYS A 47 12.25 5.78 -2.22
C LYS A 47 11.40 6.96 -1.77
N ARG A 48 11.26 7.16 -0.46
CA ARG A 48 10.47 8.27 0.09
C ARG A 48 11.05 9.64 -0.26
N SER A 49 12.37 9.75 -0.42
CA SER A 49 13.03 10.99 -0.83
C SER A 49 12.80 11.37 -2.30
N LEU A 50 12.52 10.38 -3.17
CA LEU A 50 12.23 10.64 -4.59
C LEU A 50 10.82 11.19 -4.81
N LEU A 51 9.85 10.74 -3.99
CA LEU A 51 8.43 11.03 -4.19
C LEU A 51 8.10 12.52 -4.36
N PRO A 52 8.58 13.46 -3.51
CA PRO A 52 8.25 14.88 -3.66
C PRO A 52 8.67 15.44 -5.04
N ARG A 53 9.85 15.06 -5.52
CA ARG A 53 10.37 15.53 -6.80
C ARG A 53 9.66 14.86 -7.99
N MET A 54 9.33 13.57 -7.87
CA MET A 54 8.53 12.86 -8.87
C MET A 54 7.12 13.48 -8.98
N ILE A 55 6.43 13.70 -7.85
CA ILE A 55 5.11 14.33 -7.80
C ILE A 55 5.14 15.71 -8.45
N TYR A 56 6.11 16.56 -8.07
CA TYR A 56 6.28 17.88 -8.67
C TYR A 56 6.46 17.79 -10.19
N SER A 57 7.40 16.96 -10.63
CA SER A 57 7.75 16.83 -12.05
C SER A 57 6.58 16.26 -12.86
N SER A 58 5.80 15.33 -12.29
CA SER A 58 4.59 14.77 -12.89
C SER A 58 3.44 15.77 -12.99
N ILE A 59 3.19 16.58 -11.95
CA ILE A 59 2.17 17.64 -11.99
C ILE A 59 2.52 18.68 -13.06
N TYR A 60 3.79 19.10 -13.10
CA TYR A 60 4.28 20.04 -14.11
C TYR A 60 4.18 19.46 -15.52
N SER A 61 4.59 18.20 -15.67
CA SER A 61 4.50 17.41 -16.91
C SER A 61 3.05 17.35 -17.41
N ALA A 62 2.11 17.03 -16.52
CA ALA A 62 0.68 16.99 -16.80
C ALA A 62 0.15 18.34 -17.32
N SER A 63 0.46 19.42 -16.60
CA SER A 63 0.00 20.77 -16.97
C SER A 63 0.60 21.23 -18.30
N SER A 64 1.91 21.02 -18.49
CA SER A 64 2.64 21.51 -19.66
C SER A 64 2.24 20.78 -20.94
N SER A 65 2.03 19.45 -20.87
CA SER A 65 1.53 18.68 -22.02
C SER A 65 0.16 19.18 -22.47
N VAL A 66 -0.75 19.45 -21.53
CA VAL A 66 -2.07 19.98 -21.85
C VAL A 66 -1.99 21.39 -22.45
N LYS A 67 -1.18 22.29 -21.88
CA LYS A 67 -1.00 23.64 -22.42
C LYS A 67 -0.38 23.65 -23.81
N ALA A 68 0.62 22.82 -24.05
CA ALA A 68 1.22 22.64 -25.37
C ALA A 68 0.18 22.17 -26.42
N ASN A 69 -0.82 21.40 -25.98
CA ASN A 69 -1.95 20.97 -26.82
C ASN A 69 -3.06 22.02 -26.96
N ILE A 70 -3.05 23.16 -26.26
CA ILE A 70 -4.12 24.20 -26.33
C ILE A 70 -3.60 25.49 -26.96
N GLU A 71 -2.39 25.90 -26.61
CA GLU A 71 -1.83 27.18 -27.03
C GLU A 71 -0.86 26.97 -28.19
N ALA A 72 -1.20 27.48 -29.38
CA ALA A 72 -0.34 27.41 -30.57
C ALA A 72 1.05 28.08 -30.40
N ASN A 73 1.23 28.87 -29.33
CA ASN A 73 2.48 29.56 -28.96
C ASN A 73 2.95 29.18 -27.53
N ALA A 74 2.43 28.12 -26.90
CA ALA A 74 2.91 27.70 -25.58
C ALA A 74 4.40 27.34 -25.68
N SER A 75 5.17 27.69 -24.65
CA SER A 75 6.52 27.16 -24.52
C SER A 75 6.41 25.63 -24.52
N MET A 76 7.13 24.96 -25.43
CA MET A 76 7.25 23.50 -25.39
C MET A 76 7.57 23.06 -23.96
N ALA A 77 6.97 21.94 -23.54
CA ALA A 77 7.26 21.33 -22.25
C ALA A 77 8.77 21.29 -22.03
N ASP A 78 9.26 21.79 -20.89
CA ASP A 78 10.69 21.86 -20.61
C ASP A 78 11.29 20.44 -20.72
N PRO A 79 12.14 20.16 -21.73
CA PRO A 79 12.69 18.83 -21.93
C PRO A 79 13.53 18.40 -20.73
N LYS A 80 14.04 19.34 -19.92
CA LYS A 80 14.78 19.05 -18.69
C LYS A 80 13.89 18.39 -17.64
N ILE A 81 12.63 18.82 -17.48
CA ILE A 81 11.72 18.25 -16.48
C ILE A 81 11.27 16.84 -16.89
N SER A 82 11.01 16.62 -18.19
CA SER A 82 10.71 15.27 -18.70
C SER A 82 11.90 14.33 -18.53
N LEU A 83 13.12 14.80 -18.84
CA LEU A 83 14.35 14.02 -18.64
C LEU A 83 14.61 13.73 -17.16
N GLU A 84 14.41 14.71 -16.29
CA GLU A 84 14.55 14.52 -14.84
C GLU A 84 13.56 13.47 -14.33
N LEU A 85 12.29 13.54 -14.74
CA LEU A 85 11.29 12.55 -14.36
C LEU A 85 11.68 11.13 -14.83
N LYS A 86 12.25 11.00 -16.04
CA LYS A 86 12.80 9.72 -16.53
C LYS A 86 13.93 9.20 -15.65
N ILE A 87 14.87 10.06 -15.24
CA ILE A 87 15.99 9.70 -14.36
C ILE A 87 15.46 9.24 -13.00
N LEU A 88 14.48 9.94 -12.43
CA LEU A 88 13.85 9.58 -11.16
C LEU A 88 13.11 8.24 -11.27
N LEU A 89 12.38 8.01 -12.36
CA LEU A 89 11.70 6.74 -12.65
C LEU A 89 12.68 5.58 -12.82
N ALA A 90 13.79 5.78 -13.54
CA ALA A 90 14.83 4.76 -13.69
C ALA A 90 15.47 4.42 -12.34
N ARG A 91 15.69 5.42 -11.48
CA ARG A 91 16.15 5.21 -10.11
C ARG A 91 15.11 4.46 -9.26
N TYR A 92 13.83 4.78 -9.42
CA TYR A 92 12.74 4.08 -8.75
C TYR A 92 12.65 2.61 -9.18
N ALA A 93 12.77 2.32 -10.48
CA ALA A 93 12.83 0.95 -11.01
C ALA A 93 14.01 0.16 -10.42
N LYS A 94 15.17 0.82 -10.24
CA LYS A 94 16.32 0.18 -9.57
C LYS A 94 16.03 -0.17 -8.11
N ILE A 95 15.25 0.64 -7.38
CA ILE A 95 14.82 0.32 -6.01
C ILE A 95 13.91 -0.90 -6.00
N LEU A 96 13.06 -1.03 -7.03
CA LEU A 96 12.24 -2.22 -7.29
C LEU A 96 13.04 -3.42 -7.79
N GLU A 97 14.37 -3.28 -7.95
CA GLU A 97 15.29 -4.33 -8.43
C GLU A 97 15.10 -4.70 -9.91
N PHE A 98 14.55 -3.80 -10.72
CA PHE A 98 14.38 -3.99 -12.16
C PHE A 98 15.19 -2.96 -12.98
N PRO A 99 15.78 -3.37 -14.12
CA PRO A 99 16.13 -2.45 -15.18
C PRO A 99 14.91 -1.65 -15.64
N PHE A 100 15.11 -0.39 -16.06
CA PHE A 100 14.00 0.52 -16.35
C PHE A 100 13.02 -0.03 -17.42
N GLN A 101 13.52 -0.62 -18.50
CA GLN A 101 12.67 -1.20 -19.55
C GLN A 101 11.92 -2.45 -19.07
N ASP A 102 12.59 -3.30 -18.30
CA ASP A 102 11.99 -4.51 -17.74
C ASP A 102 10.90 -4.16 -16.73
N ALA A 103 11.06 -3.09 -15.96
CA ALA A 103 10.04 -2.56 -15.05
C ALA A 103 8.79 -2.09 -15.82
N ILE A 104 8.98 -1.42 -16.98
CA ILE A 104 7.87 -1.02 -17.86
C ILE A 104 7.17 -2.26 -18.39
N GLU A 105 7.90 -3.22 -18.95
CA GLU A 105 7.30 -4.46 -19.47
C GLU A 105 6.56 -5.21 -18.37
N HIS A 106 7.13 -5.29 -17.17
CA HIS A 106 6.52 -5.98 -16.04
C HIS A 106 5.15 -5.41 -15.67
N VAL A 107 5.00 -4.08 -15.54
CA VAL A 107 3.69 -3.49 -15.20
C VAL A 107 2.63 -3.71 -16.29
N PHE A 108 3.02 -3.72 -17.57
CA PHE A 108 2.11 -4.05 -18.66
C PHE A 108 1.69 -5.52 -18.67
N ARG A 109 2.62 -6.45 -18.40
CA ARG A 109 2.32 -7.88 -18.24
C ARG A 109 1.38 -8.13 -17.06
N VAL A 110 1.57 -7.41 -15.97
CA VAL A 110 0.69 -7.53 -14.79
C VAL A 110 -0.71 -6.99 -15.06
N SER A 111 -0.81 -5.84 -15.74
CA SER A 111 -2.10 -5.26 -16.10
C SER A 111 -2.86 -6.08 -17.13
N SER A 112 -2.17 -6.77 -18.04
CA SER A 112 -2.79 -7.67 -19.02
C SER A 112 -3.14 -9.05 -18.44
N GLY A 113 -2.82 -9.31 -17.17
CA GLY A 113 -3.09 -10.58 -16.50
C GLY A 113 -2.15 -11.72 -16.89
N GLN A 114 -1.07 -11.44 -17.65
CA GLN A 114 -0.07 -12.43 -18.04
C GLN A 114 0.78 -12.89 -16.84
N THR A 115 0.97 -12.02 -15.85
CA THR A 115 1.70 -12.30 -14.61
C THR A 115 1.01 -11.63 -13.43
N PRO A 116 0.89 -12.24 -12.24
CA PRO A 116 0.53 -11.50 -11.04
C PRO A 116 1.74 -10.70 -10.52
N PHE A 117 1.53 -9.65 -9.71
CA PHE A 117 2.56 -9.26 -8.75
C PHE A 117 2.74 -10.43 -7.76
N GLU A 118 3.97 -10.79 -7.40
CA GLU A 118 4.23 -11.90 -6.48
C GLU A 118 3.51 -11.69 -5.13
N ALA A 119 2.83 -12.74 -4.65
CA ALA A 119 1.88 -12.67 -3.53
C ALA A 119 2.50 -12.29 -2.16
N SER A 120 3.83 -12.21 -2.07
CA SER A 120 4.58 -11.90 -0.85
C SER A 120 5.35 -10.58 -0.90
N SER A 121 5.12 -9.74 -1.90
CA SER A 121 5.93 -8.54 -2.12
C SER A 121 5.29 -7.29 -1.44
N PRO A 122 5.97 -6.66 -0.45
CA PRO A 122 5.67 -5.29 -0.02
C PRO A 122 5.80 -4.22 -1.14
N ASP A 123 6.01 -4.62 -2.40
CA ASP A 123 6.24 -3.74 -3.54
C ASP A 123 4.97 -3.42 -4.34
N ILE A 124 3.78 -3.98 -4.07
CA ILE A 124 2.58 -3.67 -4.90
C ILE A 124 2.30 -2.16 -4.89
N ILE A 125 2.33 -1.51 -3.72
CA ILE A 125 2.16 -0.05 -3.63
C ILE A 125 3.24 0.67 -4.44
N ASP A 126 4.47 0.17 -4.40
CA ASP A 126 5.59 0.77 -5.09
C ASP A 126 5.48 0.61 -6.62
N TRP A 127 5.02 -0.55 -7.09
CA TRP A 127 4.71 -0.81 -8.49
C TRP A 127 3.55 0.05 -8.98
N MET A 128 2.53 0.26 -8.16
CA MET A 128 1.42 1.19 -8.46
C MET A 128 1.92 2.62 -8.57
N ASN A 129 2.74 3.08 -7.62
CA ASN A 129 3.37 4.39 -7.65
C ASN A 129 4.22 4.53 -8.93
N PHE A 130 5.05 3.54 -9.25
CA PHE A 130 5.83 3.50 -10.49
C PHE A 130 4.95 3.64 -11.73
N ALA A 131 3.87 2.86 -11.85
CA ALA A 131 2.94 2.93 -12.99
C ALA A 131 2.26 4.30 -13.12
N VAL A 132 1.90 4.92 -11.99
CA VAL A 132 1.29 6.25 -11.94
C VAL A 132 2.28 7.33 -12.43
N PHE A 133 3.53 7.30 -11.96
CA PHE A 133 4.56 8.23 -12.41
C PHE A 133 4.99 7.97 -13.87
N LEU A 134 5.01 6.70 -14.29
CA LEU A 134 5.25 6.28 -15.68
C LEU A 134 4.22 6.91 -16.63
N ASN A 135 2.93 6.86 -16.26
CA ASN A 135 1.87 7.49 -17.03
C ASN A 135 2.08 9.01 -17.17
N ALA A 136 2.45 9.69 -16.07
CA ALA A 136 2.71 11.13 -16.11
C ALA A 136 3.92 11.51 -16.98
N TRP A 137 4.97 10.68 -16.99
CA TRP A 137 6.12 10.88 -17.88
C TRP A 137 5.76 10.64 -19.35
N ASN A 138 5.03 9.56 -19.64
CA ASN A 138 4.65 9.18 -21.00
C ASN A 138 3.77 10.23 -21.69
N LEU A 139 3.04 11.02 -20.91
CA LEU A 139 2.23 12.13 -21.42
C LEU A 139 3.05 13.20 -22.16
N ASN A 140 4.35 13.35 -21.86
CA ASN A 140 5.25 14.26 -22.58
C ASN A 140 6.23 13.54 -23.48
N SER A 141 6.72 12.36 -23.06
CA SER A 141 7.78 11.68 -23.82
C SER A 141 7.24 10.94 -25.05
N HIS A 142 6.00 10.43 -24.98
CA HIS A 142 5.42 9.54 -25.99
C HIS A 142 6.32 8.34 -26.37
N GLU A 143 7.27 8.00 -25.47
CA GLU A 143 8.24 6.92 -25.66
C GLU A 143 7.60 5.56 -25.40
N VAL A 144 6.65 5.49 -24.47
CA VAL A 144 5.90 4.27 -24.16
C VAL A 144 4.68 4.24 -25.06
N ARG A 145 4.89 3.74 -26.28
CA ARG A 145 3.79 3.47 -27.21
C ARG A 145 3.15 2.13 -26.87
N SER A 146 1.85 2.03 -27.14
CA SER A 146 1.15 0.76 -27.27
C SER A 146 1.86 -0.05 -28.36
N SER A 147 2.84 -0.86 -27.99
CA SER A 147 3.46 -1.80 -28.92
C SER A 147 2.43 -2.86 -29.31
N ASP A 148 2.62 -3.54 -30.45
CA ASP A 148 1.77 -4.68 -30.83
C ASP A 148 1.67 -5.77 -29.74
N LYS A 149 2.61 -5.78 -28.78
CA LYS A 149 2.60 -6.70 -27.63
C LYS A 149 1.58 -6.33 -26.55
N PHE A 150 1.23 -5.06 -26.38
CA PHE A 150 0.32 -4.57 -25.33
C PHE A 150 -0.61 -3.49 -25.89
N ASN A 151 -1.85 -3.85 -26.21
CA ASN A 151 -2.86 -2.93 -26.76
C ASN A 151 -3.50 -2.03 -25.68
N THR A 152 -2.68 -1.40 -24.83
CA THR A 152 -3.12 -0.69 -23.62
C THR A 152 -2.38 0.64 -23.46
N THR A 153 -3.11 1.74 -23.24
CA THR A 153 -2.52 3.05 -22.93
C THR A 153 -1.97 3.07 -21.50
N THR A 154 -1.02 3.96 -21.19
CA THR A 154 -0.52 4.12 -19.81
C THR A 154 -1.59 4.62 -18.84
N TRP A 155 -2.65 5.26 -19.34
CA TRP A 155 -3.85 5.61 -18.56
C TRP A 155 -4.66 4.37 -18.19
N ASN A 156 -4.99 3.55 -19.20
CA ASN A 156 -5.73 2.31 -18.97
C ASN A 156 -4.94 1.31 -18.10
N LEU A 157 -3.61 1.27 -18.24
CA LEU A 157 -2.70 0.54 -17.37
C LEU A 157 -2.94 0.88 -15.89
N VAL A 158 -2.88 2.18 -15.55
CA VAL A 158 -3.07 2.66 -14.16
C VAL A 158 -4.48 2.35 -13.66
N ASN A 159 -5.51 2.62 -14.47
CA ASN A 159 -6.90 2.36 -14.11
C ASN A 159 -7.16 0.86 -13.85
N THR A 160 -6.66 0.01 -14.73
CA THR A 160 -6.80 -1.45 -14.61
C THR A 160 -6.11 -1.97 -13.37
N LEU A 161 -4.85 -1.55 -13.13
CA LEU A 161 -4.09 -1.96 -11.96
C LEU A 161 -4.74 -1.50 -10.64
N LEU A 162 -5.11 -0.23 -10.53
CA LEU A 162 -5.77 0.29 -9.33
C LEU A 162 -7.11 -0.42 -9.08
N SER A 163 -7.96 -0.55 -10.11
CA SER A 163 -9.24 -1.23 -9.99
C SER A 163 -9.08 -2.69 -9.58
N LYS A 164 -8.19 -3.44 -10.26
CA LYS A 164 -7.90 -4.84 -9.97
C LYS A 164 -7.52 -5.06 -8.51
N TYR A 165 -6.50 -4.35 -8.03
CA TYR A 165 -5.97 -4.59 -6.68
C TYR A 165 -6.90 -4.09 -5.58
N ILE A 166 -7.62 -2.98 -5.81
CA ILE A 166 -8.65 -2.54 -4.86
C ILE A 166 -9.77 -3.59 -4.77
N MET A 167 -10.24 -4.12 -5.89
CA MET A 167 -11.29 -5.16 -5.92
C MET A 167 -10.81 -6.48 -5.30
N GLU A 168 -9.59 -6.92 -5.59
CA GLU A 168 -9.00 -8.13 -4.97
C GLU A 168 -8.84 -7.98 -3.45
N THR A 169 -8.47 -6.78 -2.99
CA THR A 169 -8.34 -6.46 -1.56
C THR A 169 -9.70 -6.54 -0.84
N ILE A 170 -10.75 -5.99 -1.45
CA ILE A 170 -12.12 -6.07 -0.90
C ILE A 170 -12.61 -7.52 -0.87
N LYS A 171 -12.39 -8.28 -1.95
CA LYS A 171 -12.81 -9.70 -2.05
C LYS A 171 -12.11 -10.57 -1.00
N SER A 172 -10.82 -10.34 -0.78
CA SER A 172 -10.02 -11.11 0.18
C SER A 172 -10.25 -10.69 1.64
N ALA A 173 -10.70 -9.46 1.90
CA ALA A 173 -10.96 -8.97 3.25
C ALA A 173 -12.09 -9.73 3.97
N GLY A 174 -12.98 -10.41 3.24
CA GLY A 174 -14.08 -11.19 3.83
C GLY A 174 -15.01 -10.37 4.76
N PRO A 175 -15.85 -11.04 5.58
CA PRO A 175 -16.56 -10.38 6.67
C PRO A 175 -15.58 -9.96 7.78
N THR A 176 -15.58 -8.67 8.12
CA THR A 176 -14.72 -8.08 9.17
C THR A 176 -14.95 -8.69 10.58
N SER A 177 -16.02 -9.47 10.76
CA SER A 177 -16.36 -10.18 12.00
C SER A 177 -15.44 -11.35 12.37
N SER A 178 -14.56 -11.79 11.46
CA SER A 178 -13.79 -13.04 11.64
C SER A 178 -12.29 -12.83 11.89
N SER A 179 -11.75 -11.64 11.66
CA SER A 179 -10.33 -11.33 11.87
C SER A 179 -10.12 -9.82 11.76
N PRO A 180 -9.26 -9.18 12.58
CA PRO A 180 -8.98 -7.77 12.43
C PRO A 180 -8.35 -7.49 11.07
N GLY A 181 -9.11 -6.87 10.17
CA GLY A 181 -8.65 -5.81 9.25
C GLY A 181 -7.34 -5.99 8.49
N ASN A 182 -6.84 -7.22 8.28
CA ASN A 182 -5.48 -7.44 7.77
C ASN A 182 -5.20 -6.73 6.43
N ASN A 183 -6.25 -6.57 5.62
CA ASN A 183 -6.14 -5.98 4.29
C ASN A 183 -6.59 -4.50 4.23
N LEU A 184 -7.14 -3.95 5.32
CA LEU A 184 -7.64 -2.57 5.35
C LEU A 184 -6.49 -1.53 5.29
N PRO A 185 -5.37 -1.67 6.01
CA PRO A 185 -4.22 -0.78 5.85
C PRO A 185 -3.70 -0.73 4.41
N PHE A 186 -3.66 -1.87 3.73
CA PHE A 186 -3.25 -1.96 2.33
C PHE A 186 -4.23 -1.22 1.41
N LEU A 187 -5.54 -1.40 1.62
CA LEU A 187 -6.59 -0.68 0.89
C LEU A 187 -6.49 0.84 1.10
N VAL A 188 -6.27 1.28 2.34
CA VAL A 188 -6.06 2.71 2.65
C VAL A 188 -4.82 3.22 1.92
N GLN A 189 -3.70 2.48 1.95
CA GLN A 189 -2.47 2.88 1.30
C GLN A 189 -2.60 3.00 -0.23
N LEU A 190 -3.30 2.06 -0.89
CA LEU A 190 -3.63 2.16 -2.32
C LEU A 190 -4.37 3.47 -2.67
N VAL A 191 -5.25 3.92 -1.78
CA VAL A 191 -6.06 5.13 -2.01
C VAL A 191 -5.37 6.41 -1.61
N THR A 192 -4.54 6.38 -0.57
CA THR A 192 -3.82 7.56 -0.07
C THR A 192 -2.52 7.83 -0.81
N GLU A 193 -1.94 6.83 -1.48
CA GLU A 193 -0.73 6.98 -2.29
C GLU A 193 -1.02 6.93 -3.81
N PRO A 194 -1.03 5.79 -4.52
CA PRO A 194 -1.01 5.78 -5.97
C PRO A 194 -2.28 6.40 -6.58
N LEU A 195 -3.47 6.14 -6.01
CA LEU A 195 -4.70 6.80 -6.46
C LEU A 195 -4.64 8.30 -6.21
N ALA A 196 -4.13 8.75 -5.07
CA ALA A 196 -4.01 10.17 -4.75
C ALA A 196 -3.05 10.89 -5.71
N TRP A 197 -1.90 10.29 -6.03
CA TRP A 197 -0.97 10.81 -7.03
C TRP A 197 -1.61 10.90 -8.40
N HIS A 198 -2.30 9.85 -8.82
CA HIS A 198 -2.99 9.85 -10.11
C HIS A 198 -4.10 10.91 -10.18
N ALA A 199 -4.88 11.07 -9.11
CA ALA A 199 -5.91 12.10 -9.01
C ALA A 199 -5.32 13.52 -9.07
N LEU A 200 -4.15 13.76 -8.44
CA LEU A 200 -3.45 15.04 -8.56
C LEU A 200 -3.00 15.31 -10.01
N PHE A 201 -2.57 14.28 -10.73
CA PHE A 201 -2.16 14.42 -12.13
C PHE A 201 -3.35 14.72 -13.03
N ILE A 202 -4.46 13.99 -12.87
CA ILE A 202 -5.74 14.27 -13.53
C ILE A 202 -6.17 15.72 -13.25
N GLN A 203 -6.14 16.13 -11.98
CA GLN A 203 -6.50 17.48 -11.57
C GLN A 203 -5.61 18.54 -12.23
N SER A 204 -4.31 18.29 -12.36
CA SER A 204 -3.39 19.17 -13.08
C SER A 204 -3.77 19.31 -14.55
N CYS A 205 -4.14 18.20 -15.21
CA CYS A 205 -4.62 18.21 -16.58
C CYS A 205 -5.94 19.00 -16.71
N VAL A 206 -6.94 18.68 -15.89
CA VAL A 206 -8.27 19.32 -15.90
C VAL A 206 -8.17 20.84 -15.68
N ARG A 207 -7.34 21.28 -14.72
CA ARG A 207 -7.10 22.71 -14.49
C ARG A 207 -6.44 23.39 -15.68
N SER A 208 -5.63 22.67 -16.43
CA SER A 208 -4.93 23.20 -17.61
C SER A 208 -5.81 23.21 -18.86
N LEU A 209 -6.85 22.37 -18.91
CA LEU A 209 -7.87 22.38 -19.98
C LEU A 209 -8.79 23.61 -19.90
N HIS A 210 -8.95 24.21 -18.72
CA HIS A 210 -9.76 25.41 -18.56
C HIS A 210 -9.02 26.64 -19.11
N PRO A 211 -9.60 27.39 -20.05
CA PRO A 211 -8.94 28.57 -20.61
C PRO A 211 -8.73 29.63 -19.52
N SER A 212 -7.47 29.88 -19.19
CA SER A 212 -7.08 31.03 -18.36
C SER A 212 -7.47 32.32 -19.11
N GLY A 213 -8.26 33.17 -18.47
CA GLY A 213 -8.99 34.26 -19.11
C GLY A 213 -8.21 35.17 -20.08
N LYS A 214 -8.93 35.61 -21.11
CA LYS A 214 -8.58 36.56 -22.19
C LYS A 214 -7.58 36.06 -23.24
N LYS A 215 -8.05 35.38 -24.30
CA LYS A 215 -7.76 35.74 -25.72
C LYS A 215 -8.58 34.94 -26.75
N LYS A 216 -8.74 35.59 -27.91
CA LYS A 216 -9.63 35.32 -29.07
C LYS A 216 -9.58 33.88 -29.61
N LYS A 217 -10.77 33.34 -29.90
CA LYS A 217 -11.02 32.21 -30.81
C LYS A 217 -10.23 32.35 -32.11
N LYS A 218 -9.34 31.40 -32.38
CA LYS A 218 -9.00 30.96 -33.74
C LYS A 218 -8.96 29.43 -33.72
N GLY A 219 -10.05 28.82 -34.21
CA GLY A 219 -10.16 27.38 -34.38
C GLY A 219 -9.20 26.91 -35.47
N GLY A 220 -8.38 25.93 -35.11
CA GLY A 220 -7.43 25.24 -35.98
C GLY A 220 -7.31 23.76 -35.53
N PRO A 221 -6.46 22.94 -36.18
CA PRO A 221 -6.43 21.46 -36.08
C PRO A 221 -6.16 20.85 -34.70
N VAL A 222 -5.95 21.72 -33.71
CA VAL A 222 -5.67 21.45 -32.30
C VAL A 222 -6.87 20.78 -31.59
N GLU A 223 -8.06 20.73 -32.19
CA GLU A 223 -9.26 20.11 -31.61
C GLU A 223 -9.18 18.56 -31.49
N HIS A 224 -8.40 17.87 -32.34
CA HIS A 224 -8.39 16.40 -32.37
C HIS A 224 -7.56 15.75 -31.23
N SER A 225 -6.36 16.25 -30.92
CA SER A 225 -5.52 15.72 -29.83
C SER A 225 -6.12 16.00 -28.44
N ASN A 226 -6.80 17.15 -28.31
CA ASN A 226 -7.55 17.52 -27.12
C ASN A 226 -8.71 16.57 -26.84
N SER A 227 -9.41 16.09 -27.87
CA SER A 227 -10.50 15.12 -27.68
C SER A 227 -10.00 13.78 -27.14
N HIS A 228 -8.83 13.30 -27.57
CA HIS A 228 -8.25 12.05 -27.07
C HIS A 228 -7.82 12.15 -25.60
N LEU A 229 -7.03 13.16 -25.24
CA LEU A 229 -6.59 13.33 -23.85
C LEU A 229 -7.77 13.62 -22.90
N SER A 230 -8.72 14.45 -23.32
CA SER A 230 -9.95 14.70 -22.54
C SER A 230 -10.75 13.41 -22.33
N ARG A 231 -10.83 12.55 -23.36
CA ARG A 231 -11.48 11.25 -23.25
C ARG A 231 -10.75 10.31 -22.28
N GLU A 232 -9.42 10.20 -22.37
CA GLU A 232 -8.63 9.38 -21.44
C GLU A 232 -8.79 9.86 -19.99
N ILE A 233 -8.82 11.18 -19.77
CA ILE A 233 -9.09 11.78 -18.46
C ILE A 233 -10.49 11.40 -17.97
N GLN A 234 -11.51 11.57 -18.80
CA GLN A 234 -12.89 11.24 -18.45
C GLN A 234 -13.04 9.76 -18.10
N VAL A 235 -12.51 8.86 -18.94
CA VAL A 235 -12.51 7.40 -18.71
C VAL A 235 -11.81 7.06 -17.40
N SER A 236 -10.69 7.73 -17.10
CA SER A 236 -9.95 7.52 -15.84
C SER A 236 -10.73 8.00 -14.63
N VAL A 237 -11.34 9.20 -14.68
CA VAL A 237 -12.19 9.72 -13.60
C VAL A 237 -13.39 8.79 -13.36
N GLU A 238 -14.06 8.34 -14.40
CA GLU A 238 -15.20 7.42 -14.32
C GLU A 238 -14.78 6.06 -13.72
N SER A 239 -13.70 5.47 -14.22
CA SER A 239 -13.16 4.19 -13.73
C SER A 239 -12.82 4.27 -12.24
N LEU A 240 -12.03 5.25 -11.81
CA LEU A 240 -11.62 5.41 -10.42
C LEU A 240 -12.81 5.73 -9.51
N SER A 241 -13.76 6.54 -9.98
CA SER A 241 -14.99 6.83 -9.23
C SER A 241 -15.80 5.56 -8.99
N GLY A 242 -16.00 4.74 -10.03
CA GLY A 242 -16.70 3.46 -9.91
C GLY A 242 -16.02 2.51 -8.93
N THR A 243 -14.68 2.41 -8.99
CA THR A 243 -13.90 1.62 -8.03
C THR A 243 -14.09 2.09 -6.58
N LEU A 244 -14.02 3.41 -6.32
CA LEU A 244 -14.20 3.97 -4.98
C LEU A 244 -15.64 3.85 -4.47
N GLU A 245 -16.63 3.92 -5.35
CA GLU A 245 -18.03 3.73 -5.00
C GLU A 245 -18.27 2.31 -4.47
N VAL A 246 -17.71 1.30 -5.13
CA VAL A 246 -17.78 -0.10 -4.67
C VAL A 246 -17.14 -0.26 -3.29
N VAL A 247 -15.98 0.36 -3.03
CA VAL A 247 -15.34 0.32 -1.71
C VAL A 247 -16.20 1.01 -0.65
N THR A 248 -16.72 2.19 -0.97
CA THR A 248 -17.56 2.98 -0.06
C THR A 248 -18.81 2.19 0.34
N LYS A 249 -19.44 1.53 -0.64
CA LYS A 249 -20.59 0.65 -0.40
C LYS A 249 -20.20 -0.53 0.49
N TRP A 250 -19.10 -1.21 0.19
CA TRP A 250 -18.61 -2.32 1.00
C TRP A 250 -18.31 -1.90 2.45
N LEU A 251 -17.65 -0.77 2.67
CA LEU A 251 -17.36 -0.23 4.01
C LEU A 251 -18.65 0.07 4.80
N LYS A 252 -19.66 0.66 4.15
CA LYS A 252 -20.98 0.91 4.77
C LYS A 252 -21.67 -0.39 5.16
N GLU A 253 -21.60 -1.41 4.32
CA GLU A 253 -22.14 -2.73 4.64
C GLU A 253 -21.39 -3.40 5.80
N GLN A 254 -20.07 -3.24 5.90
CA GLN A 254 -19.32 -3.73 7.05
C GLN A 254 -19.72 -3.01 8.35
N LEU A 255 -19.87 -1.68 8.30
CA LEU A 255 -20.26 -0.89 9.45
C LEU A 255 -21.67 -1.25 9.95
N ASN A 256 -22.63 -1.46 9.03
CA ASN A 256 -23.99 -1.87 9.40
C ASN A 256 -24.04 -3.28 10.03
N LYS A 257 -23.16 -4.19 9.57
CA LYS A 257 -23.08 -5.55 10.13
C LYS A 257 -22.37 -5.60 11.47
N HIS A 258 -21.52 -4.61 11.75
CA HIS A 258 -20.65 -4.58 12.92
C HIS A 258 -21.41 -4.59 14.26
N ASP A 259 -22.59 -3.95 14.31
CA ASP A 259 -23.41 -3.89 15.53
C ASP A 259 -23.89 -5.27 16.00
N ASP A 260 -24.00 -6.24 15.08
CA ASP A 260 -24.46 -7.61 15.37
C ASP A 260 -23.31 -8.59 15.72
N VAL A 261 -22.05 -8.13 15.74
CA VAL A 261 -20.85 -9.01 15.81
C VAL A 261 -20.40 -9.31 17.24
N ILE A 262 -20.83 -8.52 18.23
CA ILE A 262 -20.39 -8.65 19.63
C ILE A 262 -20.72 -10.03 20.18
N VAL A 263 -21.95 -10.50 19.99
CA VAL A 263 -22.46 -11.76 20.57
C VAL A 263 -21.73 -13.01 19.98
N PRO A 264 -21.53 -13.12 18.65
CA PRO A 264 -20.72 -14.20 18.07
C PRO A 264 -19.25 -14.22 18.51
N ILE A 265 -18.58 -13.06 18.58
CA ILE A 265 -17.18 -12.99 19.03
C ILE A 265 -17.07 -13.45 20.49
N PHE A 266 -17.98 -12.96 21.32
CA PHE A 266 -18.02 -13.25 22.74
C PHE A 266 -18.25 -14.74 23.02
N SER A 267 -19.23 -15.35 22.34
CA SER A 267 -19.51 -16.80 22.45
C SER A 267 -18.35 -17.68 21.96
N SER A 268 -17.60 -17.23 20.95
CA SER A 268 -16.39 -17.92 20.48
C SER A 268 -15.28 -17.91 21.52
N ILE A 269 -15.03 -16.76 22.17
CA ILE A 269 -14.01 -16.57 23.21
C ILE A 269 -14.33 -17.36 24.48
N GLN A 270 -15.61 -17.38 24.90
CA GLN A 270 -16.05 -18.09 26.09
C GLN A 270 -16.17 -19.61 25.90
N SER A 271 -16.06 -20.13 24.68
CA SER A 271 -16.20 -21.56 24.43
C SER A 271 -15.00 -22.34 25.01
N LYS A 272 -15.18 -22.93 26.20
CA LYS A 272 -14.17 -23.78 26.86
C LYS A 272 -13.77 -25.04 26.08
N LYS A 273 -14.44 -25.31 24.94
CA LYS A 273 -14.20 -26.50 24.09
C LYS A 273 -13.05 -26.35 23.09
N LYS A 274 -12.51 -25.15 22.85
CA LYS A 274 -11.39 -24.94 21.91
C LYS A 274 -10.13 -24.47 22.64
N CYS A 275 -9.22 -25.40 22.94
CA CYS A 275 -7.89 -25.12 23.50
C CYS A 275 -6.88 -24.52 22.48
N SER A 276 -7.34 -23.91 21.39
CA SER A 276 -6.47 -23.23 20.44
C SER A 276 -7.05 -21.87 20.04
N GLY A 277 -6.21 -20.84 20.07
CA GLY A 277 -6.55 -19.47 19.66
C GLY A 277 -6.74 -18.48 20.82
N PRO A 278 -7.30 -17.28 20.55
CA PRO A 278 -7.38 -16.18 21.51
C PRO A 278 -8.09 -16.55 22.83
N GLY A 279 -9.11 -17.41 22.80
CA GLY A 279 -9.85 -17.87 23.98
C GLY A 279 -8.97 -18.58 25.02
N GLN A 280 -7.86 -19.19 24.61
CA GLN A 280 -6.89 -19.79 25.54
C GLN A 280 -6.20 -18.73 26.41
N VAL A 281 -5.89 -17.56 25.84
CA VAL A 281 -5.29 -16.44 26.57
C VAL A 281 -6.28 -15.91 27.61
N PHE A 282 -7.56 -15.77 27.24
CA PHE A 282 -8.61 -15.35 28.19
C PHE A 282 -8.75 -16.34 29.35
N ASN A 283 -8.79 -17.65 29.06
CA ASN A 283 -8.87 -18.70 30.08
C ASN A 283 -7.63 -18.71 31.01
N MET A 284 -6.42 -18.51 30.47
CA MET A 284 -5.19 -18.42 31.28
C MET A 284 -5.23 -17.23 32.23
N LEU A 285 -5.70 -16.07 31.75
CA LEU A 285 -5.84 -14.86 32.58
C LEU A 285 -6.90 -15.05 33.67
N GLU A 286 -8.06 -15.62 33.36
CA GLU A 286 -9.10 -15.94 34.35
C GLU A 286 -8.62 -16.92 35.42
N SER A 287 -7.91 -17.99 35.02
CA SER A 287 -7.33 -18.94 35.97
C SER A 287 -6.27 -18.27 36.86
N SER A 288 -5.42 -17.41 36.29
CA SER A 288 -4.39 -16.68 37.02
C SER A 288 -4.99 -15.73 38.08
N VAL A 289 -6.09 -15.03 37.75
CA VAL A 289 -6.84 -14.19 38.70
C VAL A 289 -7.40 -15.03 39.86
N SER A 290 -7.84 -16.26 39.57
CA SER A 290 -8.42 -17.16 40.56
C SER A 290 -7.38 -17.78 41.49
N GLU A 291 -6.21 -18.14 40.96
CA GLU A 291 -5.08 -18.73 41.70
C GLU A 291 -4.32 -17.71 42.57
N MET A 292 -4.31 -16.42 42.19
CA MET A 292 -3.64 -15.35 42.94
C MET A 292 -4.36 -14.92 44.22
N LYS A 293 -5.56 -15.44 44.53
CA LYS A 293 -6.25 -15.18 45.80
C LYS A 293 -5.45 -15.81 46.96
N GLY A 294 -4.57 -15.03 47.57
CA GLY A 294 -3.81 -15.41 48.77
C GLY A 294 -2.29 -15.53 48.60
N VAL A 295 -1.72 -15.11 47.47
CA VAL A 295 -0.26 -15.07 47.24
C VAL A 295 0.28 -13.67 47.57
N GLU A 296 1.36 -13.56 48.34
CA GLU A 296 2.06 -12.29 48.62
C GLU A 296 2.80 -11.78 47.37
N VAL A 297 2.04 -11.29 46.40
CA VAL A 297 2.53 -10.49 45.28
C VAL A 297 1.97 -9.10 45.51
N GLY A 298 2.82 -8.07 45.63
CA GLY A 298 2.38 -6.72 46.00
C GLY A 298 1.17 -6.23 45.19
N ASP A 299 0.31 -5.43 45.84
CA ASP A 299 -1.09 -5.18 45.46
C ASP A 299 -1.32 -4.75 44.00
N ARG A 300 -0.34 -4.12 43.36
CA ARG A 300 -0.43 -3.63 41.97
C ARG A 300 -0.76 -4.71 40.93
N ILE A 301 -0.19 -5.91 41.04
CA ILE A 301 -0.38 -6.97 40.04
C ILE A 301 -1.77 -7.64 40.20
N PRO A 302 -2.18 -8.03 41.42
CA PRO A 302 -3.53 -8.51 41.68
C PRO A 302 -4.61 -7.49 41.30
N GLU A 303 -4.43 -6.21 41.64
CA GLU A 303 -5.38 -5.14 41.29
C GLU A 303 -5.53 -4.98 39.77
N ALA A 304 -4.42 -4.97 39.02
CA ALA A 304 -4.45 -4.85 37.57
C ALA A 304 -5.17 -6.04 36.91
N LEU A 305 -4.91 -7.26 37.38
CA LEU A 305 -5.56 -8.48 36.88
C LEU A 305 -7.04 -8.54 37.25
N GLN A 306 -7.44 -8.08 38.45
CA GLN A 306 -8.85 -8.00 38.86
C GLN A 306 -9.63 -6.91 38.10
N SER A 307 -8.97 -5.84 37.67
CA SER A 307 -9.59 -4.77 36.90
C SER A 307 -9.91 -5.16 35.44
N TRP A 308 -9.36 -6.28 34.97
CA TRP A 308 -9.52 -6.75 33.61
C TRP A 308 -10.77 -7.64 33.46
N SER A 309 -11.51 -7.46 32.36
CA SER A 309 -12.61 -8.37 32.00
C SER A 309 -12.59 -8.70 30.51
N PRO A 310 -12.88 -9.97 30.13
CA PRO A 310 -13.01 -10.38 28.73
C PRO A 310 -13.98 -9.51 27.94
N ASP A 311 -15.11 -9.18 28.57
CA ASP A 311 -16.19 -8.38 27.98
C ASP A 311 -15.72 -6.98 27.62
N ASP A 312 -14.95 -6.34 28.49
CA ASP A 312 -14.45 -4.99 28.24
C ASP A 312 -13.40 -4.97 27.13
N VAL A 313 -12.55 -6.01 27.05
CA VAL A 313 -11.60 -6.16 25.93
C VAL A 313 -12.33 -6.36 24.61
N VAL A 314 -13.34 -7.24 24.57
CA VAL A 314 -14.13 -7.47 23.35
C VAL A 314 -14.86 -6.21 22.94
N ARG A 315 -15.51 -5.49 23.87
CA ARG A 315 -16.14 -4.20 23.58
C ARG A 315 -15.14 -3.19 23.03
N LYS A 316 -13.99 -2.99 23.67
CA LYS A 316 -12.94 -2.07 23.20
C LYS A 316 -12.42 -2.44 21.82
N PHE A 317 -12.23 -3.73 21.55
CA PHE A 317 -11.78 -4.22 20.25
C PHE A 317 -12.82 -3.91 19.16
N VAL A 318 -14.09 -4.26 19.40
CA VAL A 318 -15.20 -4.00 18.48
C VAL A 318 -15.35 -2.49 18.26
N THR A 319 -15.44 -1.68 19.32
CA THR A 319 -15.50 -0.22 19.20
C THR A 319 -14.30 0.36 18.42
N GLY A 320 -13.09 -0.15 18.65
CA GLY A 320 -11.89 0.24 17.91
C GLY A 320 -11.98 -0.09 16.41
N GLN A 321 -12.46 -1.29 16.06
CA GLN A 321 -12.69 -1.69 14.67
C GLN A 321 -13.74 -0.81 13.98
N GLY A 322 -14.89 -0.57 14.62
CA GLY A 322 -15.93 0.31 14.08
C GLY A 322 -15.40 1.73 13.86
N SER A 323 -14.61 2.27 14.80
CA SER A 323 -13.97 3.58 14.66
C SER A 323 -13.00 3.63 13.48
N LEU A 324 -12.18 2.59 13.30
CA LEU A 324 -11.24 2.48 12.18
C LEU A 324 -11.98 2.41 10.84
N LEU A 325 -13.05 1.61 10.74
CA LEU A 325 -13.88 1.51 9.53
C LEU A 325 -14.53 2.84 9.19
N LEU A 326 -15.02 3.58 10.19
CA LEU A 326 -15.61 4.89 10.01
C LEU A 326 -14.60 5.91 9.48
N GLU A 327 -13.38 5.95 10.05
CA GLU A 327 -12.32 6.82 9.54
C GLU A 327 -11.88 6.44 8.13
N CYS A 328 -11.77 5.15 7.83
CA CYS A 328 -11.52 4.68 6.47
C CYS A 328 -12.63 5.16 5.52
N LEU A 329 -13.90 4.97 5.89
CA LEU A 329 -15.02 5.43 5.07
C LEU A 329 -14.95 6.92 4.76
N LYS A 330 -14.62 7.76 5.74
CA LYS A 330 -14.42 9.22 5.52
C LYS A 330 -13.34 9.50 4.48
N ILE A 331 -12.19 8.82 4.56
CA ILE A 331 -11.09 8.98 3.57
C ILE A 331 -11.59 8.65 2.17
N PHE A 332 -12.28 7.52 2.00
CA PHE A 332 -12.78 7.07 0.71
C PHE A 332 -13.84 8.02 0.14
N GLU A 333 -14.79 8.47 0.96
CA GLU A 333 -15.80 9.43 0.53
C GLU A 333 -15.20 10.78 0.13
N LEU A 334 -14.17 11.27 0.85
CA LEU A 334 -13.46 12.49 0.48
C LEU A 334 -12.74 12.36 -0.87
N LYS A 335 -12.06 11.22 -1.11
CA LYS A 335 -11.39 10.95 -2.39
C LYS A 335 -12.39 10.80 -3.53
N PHE A 336 -13.50 10.11 -3.30
CA PHE A 336 -14.58 9.96 -4.27
C PHE A 336 -15.17 11.32 -4.66
N LYS A 337 -15.51 12.17 -3.68
CA LYS A 337 -15.98 13.54 -3.94
C LYS A 337 -14.95 14.37 -4.71
N SER A 338 -13.67 14.27 -4.34
CA SER A 338 -12.60 14.98 -5.04
C SER A 338 -12.46 14.55 -6.50
N LEU A 339 -12.65 13.27 -6.82
CA LEU A 339 -12.61 12.77 -8.20
C LEU A 339 -13.87 13.16 -8.99
N GLN A 340 -15.06 13.10 -8.37
CA GLN A 340 -16.29 13.54 -9.00
C GLN A 340 -16.24 15.02 -9.40
N ALA A 341 -15.59 15.87 -8.59
CA ALA A 341 -15.38 17.28 -8.91
C ALA A 341 -14.46 17.51 -10.12
N LEU A 342 -13.80 16.48 -10.64
CA LEU A 342 -12.96 16.53 -11.85
C LEU A 342 -13.68 16.03 -13.11
N ARG A 343 -14.96 15.62 -13.00
CA ARG A 343 -15.77 15.31 -14.19
C ARG A 343 -15.95 16.60 -15.00
N LEU A 344 -15.46 16.56 -16.24
CA LEU A 344 -15.53 17.64 -17.22
C LEU A 344 -16.93 17.76 -17.81
#